data_AF-T1A2N0-F1
#
_entry.id   AF-T1A2N0-F1
#
_cell.length_a   1.000
_cell.length_b   1.000
_cell.length_c   1.000
_cell.angle_alpha   90.00
_cell.angle_beta   90.00
_cell.angle_gamma   90.00
#
_symmetry.space_group_name_H-M   'P 1'
#
loop_
_entity.id
_entity.type
_entity.pdbx_description
1 polymer ?
#
loop_
_entity_poly.entity_id
_entity_poly.type
_entity_poly.pdbx_seq_one_letter_code
_entity_poly.pdbx_strand_id
1 'polypeptide(L)'
;MDDPSEYVDFMVKYKDWVAIKRLGIRGQTRPEEVVFHLAGIRNSIDNRAFKLLGINTEKLDSLASAIVQGKKGNYSALGEALKELDKRDIKAQIEGACPDAKLAKIAGIYTLNRIMLNNGFDSTINQEMLSKVFPDLKVKLPPGAKRKKKA
;
A
#
# COMPACT_ATOMS: atom_id res chain seq x y z
N MET A 1 20.92 28.90 -1.96
CA MET A 1 20.16 27.71 -2.40
C MET A 1 19.08 28.22 -3.31
N ASP A 2 19.07 27.84 -4.58
CA ASP A 2 17.99 28.26 -5.49
C ASP A 2 16.66 27.74 -4.95
N ASP A 3 15.62 28.57 -4.99
CA ASP A 3 14.27 28.14 -4.66
C ASP A 3 13.82 27.10 -5.69
N PRO A 4 13.12 26.02 -5.26
CA PRO A 4 12.62 25.02 -6.20
C PRO A 4 11.60 25.66 -7.16
N SER A 5 11.82 25.53 -8.47
CA SER A 5 10.89 26.01 -9.50
C SER A 5 9.72 25.05 -9.73
N GLU A 6 9.86 23.79 -9.32
CA GLU A 6 8.87 22.72 -9.49
C GLU A 6 8.64 21.98 -8.16
N TYR A 7 7.47 21.38 -7.99
CA TYR A 7 7.09 20.74 -6.73
C TYR A 7 6.12 19.57 -6.90
N VAL A 8 6.17 18.64 -5.94
CA VAL A 8 5.12 17.65 -5.68
C VAL A 8 4.57 17.91 -4.28
N ASP A 9 3.30 18.35 -4.22
CA ASP A 9 2.61 18.66 -2.97
C ASP A 9 1.35 17.80 -2.80
N PHE A 10 1.31 17.05 -1.69
CA PHE A 10 0.15 16.30 -1.24
C PHE A 10 -0.20 16.72 0.19
N MET A 11 -1.39 17.30 0.35
CA MET A 11 -1.88 17.78 1.64
C MET A 11 -3.30 17.27 1.86
N VAL A 12 -3.53 16.66 3.02
CA VAL A 12 -4.84 16.21 3.45
C VAL A 12 -5.06 16.61 4.89
N LYS A 13 -6.23 17.21 5.15
CA LYS A 13 -6.81 17.36 6.48
C LYS A 13 -8.28 16.98 6.39
N TYR A 14 -8.63 15.79 6.87
CA TYR A 14 -10.00 15.29 6.88
C TYR A 14 -10.26 14.50 8.16
N LYS A 15 -11.09 15.06 9.05
CA LYS A 15 -11.27 14.55 10.42
C LYS A 15 -9.90 14.36 11.09
N ASP A 16 -9.61 13.18 11.63
CA ASP A 16 -8.33 12.84 12.25
C ASP A 16 -7.22 12.47 11.25
N TRP A 17 -7.52 12.40 9.95
CA TRP A 17 -6.52 12.14 8.94
C TRP A 17 -5.80 13.44 8.54
N VAL A 18 -4.55 13.57 9.00
CA VAL A 18 -3.63 14.62 8.59
C VAL A 18 -2.44 13.98 7.89
N ALA A 19 -2.17 14.36 6.65
CA ALA A 19 -1.00 13.93 5.90
C ALA A 19 -0.45 15.08 5.06
N ILE A 20 0.84 15.34 5.19
CA ILE A 20 1.55 16.35 4.41
C ILE A 20 2.80 15.68 3.84
N LYS A 21 2.92 15.65 2.52
CA LYS A 21 4.09 15.18 1.79
C LYS A 21 4.43 16.22 0.74
N ARG A 22 5.58 16.86 0.88
CA ARG A 22 6.09 17.88 -0.04
C ARG A 22 7.48 17.50 -0.53
N LEU A 23 7.73 17.72 -1.80
CA LEU A 23 9.05 17.61 -2.44
C LEU A 23 9.24 18.85 -3.32
N GLY A 24 10.26 19.65 -3.02
CA GLY A 24 10.75 20.66 -3.94
C GLY A 24 11.72 20.03 -4.92
N ILE A 25 11.51 20.26 -6.21
CA ILE A 25 12.33 19.74 -7.30
C ILE A 25 13.36 20.82 -7.68
N ARG A 26 14.63 20.42 -7.74
CA ARG A 26 15.79 21.26 -8.06
C ARG A 26 16.56 20.61 -9.21
N GLY A 27 17.55 21.31 -9.79
CA GLY A 27 18.34 20.78 -10.92
C GLY A 27 19.08 19.46 -10.66
N GLN A 28 19.29 19.08 -9.39
CA GLN A 28 19.90 17.80 -9.00
C GLN A 28 18.88 16.74 -8.56
N THR A 29 17.58 17.06 -8.50
CA THR A 29 16.55 16.11 -8.12
C THR A 29 16.38 15.08 -9.23
N ARG A 30 16.57 13.82 -8.90
CA ARG A 30 16.52 12.74 -9.88
C ARG A 30 15.09 12.22 -10.04
N PRO A 31 14.72 11.70 -11.22
CA PRO A 31 13.38 11.14 -11.45
C PRO A 31 12.97 10.07 -10.43
N GLU A 32 13.90 9.21 -10.01
CA GLU A 32 13.64 8.17 -9.02
C GLU A 32 13.28 8.73 -7.63
N GLU A 33 13.77 9.92 -7.26
CA GLU A 33 13.38 10.61 -6.02
C GLU A 33 11.93 11.10 -6.09
N VAL A 34 11.52 11.62 -7.25
CA VAL A 34 10.15 12.06 -7.51
C VAL A 34 9.21 10.85 -7.43
N VAL A 35 9.53 9.75 -8.12
CA VAL A 35 8.72 8.52 -8.09
C VAL A 35 8.67 7.92 -6.68
N PHE A 36 9.77 7.97 -5.93
CA PHE A 36 9.80 7.54 -4.53
C PHE A 36 8.85 8.35 -3.64
N HIS A 37 8.76 9.66 -3.86
CA HIS A 37 7.80 10.52 -3.18
C HIS A 37 6.35 10.19 -3.58
N LEU A 38 6.07 9.99 -4.87
CA LEU A 38 4.75 9.61 -5.37
C LEU A 38 4.30 8.25 -4.83
N ALA A 39 5.20 7.26 -4.78
CA ALA A 39 4.92 5.96 -4.17
C ALA A 39 4.53 6.10 -2.68
N GLY A 40 5.19 7.01 -1.96
CA GLY A 40 4.86 7.35 -0.59
C GLY A 40 3.50 8.04 -0.43
N ILE A 41 3.10 8.88 -1.38
CA ILE A 41 1.78 9.52 -1.42
C ILE A 41 0.70 8.46 -1.65
N ARG A 42 0.87 7.63 -2.67
CA ARG A 42 -0.04 6.53 -2.99
C ARG A 42 -0.27 5.62 -1.79
N ASN A 43 0.80 5.17 -1.11
CA ASN A 43 0.65 4.35 0.09
C ASN A 43 -0.16 5.04 1.19
N SER A 44 -0.04 6.37 1.35
CA SER A 44 -0.85 7.12 2.31
C SER A 44 -2.33 7.17 1.92
N ILE A 45 -2.63 7.25 0.62
CA ILE A 45 -4.01 7.21 0.11
C ILE A 45 -4.59 5.81 0.30
N ASP A 46 -3.89 4.79 -0.18
CA ASP A 46 -4.35 3.40 -0.15
C ASP A 46 -4.64 2.93 1.29
N ASN A 47 -3.79 3.27 2.27
CA ASN A 47 -4.01 2.90 3.67
C ASN A 47 -5.26 3.53 4.30
N ARG A 48 -5.78 4.62 3.73
CA ARG A 48 -6.88 5.38 4.31
C ARG A 48 -8.16 5.32 3.49
N ALA A 49 -8.09 5.21 2.17
CA ALA A 49 -9.24 5.21 1.26
C ALA A 49 -10.28 4.14 1.63
N PHE A 50 -9.86 2.89 1.81
CA PHE A 50 -10.78 1.79 2.17
C PHE A 50 -11.42 2.00 3.55
N LYS A 51 -10.65 2.48 4.54
CA LYS A 51 -11.16 2.79 5.88
C LYS A 51 -12.17 3.94 5.85
N LEU A 52 -11.96 4.94 4.99
CA LEU A 52 -12.89 6.07 4.81
C LEU A 52 -14.21 5.62 4.19
N LEU A 53 -14.20 4.59 3.34
CA LEU A 53 -15.40 3.94 2.81
C LEU A 53 -16.09 3.02 3.84
N GLY A 54 -15.56 2.92 5.07
CA GLY A 54 -16.10 2.06 6.13
C GLY A 54 -15.80 0.57 5.93
N ILE A 55 -14.93 0.20 4.99
CA ILE A 55 -14.55 -1.19 4.76
C ILE A 55 -13.68 -1.67 5.93
N ASN A 56 -14.01 -2.83 6.50
CA ASN A 56 -13.24 -3.43 7.58
C ASN A 56 -11.96 -4.08 7.03
N THR A 57 -10.90 -3.27 6.89
CA THR A 57 -9.61 -3.71 6.36
C THR A 57 -8.92 -4.76 7.23
N GLU A 58 -9.14 -4.77 8.55
CA GLU A 58 -8.51 -5.72 9.46
C GLU A 58 -9.03 -7.15 9.25
N LYS A 59 -10.33 -7.28 9.00
CA LYS A 59 -10.95 -8.55 8.61
C LYS A 59 -10.42 -9.04 7.26
N LEU A 60 -10.28 -8.16 6.28
CA LEU A 60 -9.74 -8.50 4.96
C LEU A 60 -8.24 -8.84 5.01
N ASP A 61 -7.47 -8.20 5.88
CA ASP A 61 -6.06 -8.51 6.10
C ASP A 61 -5.86 -9.90 6.70
N SER A 62 -6.72 -10.25 7.67
CA SER A 62 -6.73 -11.58 8.27
C SER A 62 -7.12 -12.65 7.25
N LEU A 63 -8.15 -12.38 6.44
CA LEU A 63 -8.59 -13.24 5.34
C LEU A 63 -7.48 -13.45 4.31
N ALA A 64 -6.87 -12.38 3.82
CA ALA A 64 -5.77 -12.44 2.87
C ALA A 64 -4.56 -13.19 3.44
N SER A 65 -4.27 -13.04 4.73
CA SER A 65 -3.18 -13.76 5.40
C SER A 65 -3.47 -15.26 5.50
N ALA A 66 -4.71 -15.63 5.81
CA ALA A 66 -5.14 -17.02 5.88
C ALA A 66 -5.07 -17.73 4.52
N ILE A 67 -5.49 -17.05 3.44
CA ILE A 67 -5.43 -17.58 2.06
C ILE A 67 -3.98 -17.90 1.64
N VAL A 68 -3.02 -17.11 2.10
CA VAL A 68 -1.61 -17.19 1.70
C VAL A 68 -0.77 -18.02 2.68
N GLN A 69 -1.36 -18.49 3.78
CA GLN A 69 -0.63 -19.22 4.82
C GLN A 69 0.02 -20.50 4.23
N GLY A 70 1.35 -20.58 4.33
CA GLY A 70 2.14 -21.70 3.80
C GLY A 70 2.48 -21.65 2.31
N LYS A 71 2.01 -20.62 1.57
CA LYS A 71 2.17 -20.50 0.11
C LYS A 71 2.82 -19.17 -0.26
N LYS A 72 4.14 -19.04 -0.16
CA LYS A 72 4.85 -17.77 -0.43
C LYS A 72 5.90 -17.90 -1.53
N GLY A 73 6.08 -16.83 -2.30
CA GLY A 73 7.27 -16.59 -3.11
C GLY A 73 7.34 -17.29 -4.49
N ASN A 74 6.29 -17.97 -4.94
CA ASN A 74 6.25 -18.53 -6.30
C ASN A 74 4.91 -18.25 -7.01
N TYR A 75 4.94 -18.24 -8.35
CA TYR A 75 3.76 -17.91 -9.16
C TYR A 75 2.65 -18.98 -9.09
N SER A 76 3.01 -20.25 -8.81
CA SER A 76 2.03 -21.33 -8.63
C SER A 76 1.18 -21.12 -7.37
N ALA A 77 1.83 -20.77 -6.25
CA ALA A 77 1.22 -20.41 -4.98
C ALA A 77 0.27 -19.21 -5.14
N LEU A 78 0.68 -18.20 -5.92
CA LEU A 78 -0.21 -17.08 -6.24
C LEU A 78 -1.43 -17.56 -7.04
N GLY A 79 -1.25 -18.38 -8.07
CA GLY A 79 -2.35 -18.93 -8.85
C GLY A 79 -3.35 -19.72 -8.01
N GLU A 80 -2.87 -20.49 -7.04
CA GLU A 80 -3.73 -21.18 -6.06
C GLU A 80 -4.47 -20.20 -5.14
N ALA A 81 -3.78 -19.20 -4.60
CA ALA A 81 -4.40 -18.17 -3.75
C ALA A 81 -5.48 -17.37 -4.50
N LEU A 82 -5.30 -17.12 -5.80
CA LEU A 82 -6.31 -16.46 -6.63
C LEU A 82 -7.55 -17.34 -6.86
N LYS A 83 -7.38 -18.66 -7.01
CA LYS A 83 -8.51 -19.60 -7.09
C LYS A 83 -9.32 -19.63 -5.79
N GLU A 84 -8.65 -19.51 -4.64
CA GLU A 84 -9.33 -19.40 -3.34
C GLU A 84 -10.24 -18.17 -3.27
N LEU A 85 -9.79 -17.03 -3.81
CA LEU A 85 -10.56 -15.78 -3.84
C LEU A 85 -11.91 -15.92 -4.57
N ASP A 86 -12.00 -16.84 -5.53
CA ASP A 86 -13.23 -17.07 -6.29
C ASP A 86 -14.27 -17.94 -5.58
N LYS A 87 -13.89 -18.59 -4.48
CA LYS A 87 -14.80 -19.42 -3.68
C LYS A 87 -15.93 -18.57 -3.08
N ARG A 88 -17.14 -19.15 -3.05
CA ARG A 88 -18.35 -18.48 -2.53
C ARG A 88 -18.18 -18.01 -1.09
N ASP A 89 -17.54 -18.82 -0.25
CA ASP A 89 -17.34 -18.49 1.17
C ASP A 89 -16.41 -17.28 1.36
N ILE A 90 -15.42 -17.12 0.49
CA ILE A 90 -14.50 -15.97 0.53
C ILE A 90 -15.22 -14.71 0.05
N LYS A 91 -16.03 -14.82 -1.01
CA LYS A 91 -16.88 -13.71 -1.49
C LYS A 91 -17.85 -13.24 -0.40
N ALA A 92 -18.49 -14.17 0.31
CA ALA A 92 -19.36 -13.84 1.43
C ALA A 92 -18.60 -13.15 2.59
N GLN A 93 -17.37 -13.57 2.87
CA GLN A 93 -16.54 -12.90 3.89
C GLN A 93 -16.13 -11.48 3.49
N ILE A 94 -15.86 -11.24 2.20
CA ILE A 94 -15.56 -9.91 1.64
C ILE A 94 -16.79 -9.00 1.73
N GLU A 95 -17.95 -9.50 1.34
CA GLU A 95 -19.23 -8.79 1.46
C GLU A 95 -19.53 -8.44 2.93
N GLY A 96 -19.33 -9.40 3.84
CA GLY A 96 -19.48 -9.19 5.28
C GLY A 96 -18.39 -8.32 5.92
N ALA A 97 -17.43 -7.79 5.15
CA ALA A 97 -16.48 -6.76 5.60
C ALA A 97 -16.89 -5.36 5.11
N CYS A 98 -17.95 -5.26 4.30
CA CYS A 98 -18.43 -4.02 3.71
C CYS A 98 -19.67 -3.50 4.45
N PRO A 99 -19.82 -2.17 4.58
CA PRO A 99 -21.06 -1.58 5.09
C PRO A 99 -22.19 -1.59 4.04
N ASP A 100 -21.86 -1.63 2.75
CA ASP A 100 -22.78 -1.72 1.62
C ASP A 100 -22.26 -2.76 0.62
N ALA A 101 -23.16 -3.62 0.13
CA ALA A 101 -22.88 -4.62 -0.91
C ALA A 101 -22.24 -4.02 -2.19
N LYS A 102 -22.52 -2.74 -2.51
CA LYS A 102 -21.89 -2.06 -3.66
C LYS A 102 -20.37 -1.94 -3.52
N LEU A 103 -19.87 -1.91 -2.29
CA LEU A 103 -18.43 -1.80 -2.00
C LEU A 103 -17.71 -3.15 -2.07
N ALA A 104 -18.42 -4.27 -2.22
CA ALA A 104 -17.82 -5.60 -2.27
C ALA A 104 -16.75 -5.73 -3.37
N LYS A 105 -16.96 -5.09 -4.53
CA LYS A 105 -15.95 -5.07 -5.60
C LYS A 105 -14.68 -4.34 -5.18
N ILE A 106 -14.80 -3.22 -4.47
CA ILE A 106 -13.66 -2.43 -3.97
C ILE A 106 -12.92 -3.20 -2.87
N ALA A 107 -13.66 -3.82 -1.95
CA ALA A 107 -13.09 -4.70 -0.93
C ALA A 107 -12.41 -5.94 -1.53
N GLY A 108 -12.95 -6.48 -2.63
CA GLY A 108 -12.31 -7.54 -3.40
C GLY A 108 -10.96 -7.13 -3.97
N ILE A 109 -10.86 -5.93 -4.56
CA ILE A 109 -9.60 -5.37 -5.06
C ILE A 109 -8.60 -5.18 -3.91
N TYR A 110 -9.04 -4.69 -2.75
CA TYR A 110 -8.19 -4.60 -1.56
C TYR A 110 -7.64 -5.97 -1.17
N THR A 111 -8.51 -6.96 -1.03
CA THR A 111 -8.16 -8.33 -0.64
C THR A 111 -7.17 -8.95 -1.63
N LEU A 112 -7.41 -8.79 -2.93
CA LEU A 112 -6.50 -9.24 -3.98
C LEU A 112 -5.11 -8.62 -3.83
N ASN A 113 -5.03 -7.30 -3.65
CA ASN A 113 -3.76 -6.60 -3.45
C ASN A 113 -3.02 -7.11 -2.20
N ARG A 114 -3.75 -7.42 -1.12
CA ARG A 114 -3.16 -7.97 0.11
C ARG A 114 -2.69 -9.41 -0.07
N ILE A 115 -3.42 -10.24 -0.83
CA ILE A 115 -2.98 -11.59 -1.21
C ILE A 115 -1.67 -11.52 -2.00
N MET A 116 -1.59 -10.64 -3.00
CA MET A 116 -0.37 -10.44 -3.78
C MET A 116 0.80 -10.03 -2.88
N LEU A 117 0.60 -9.00 -2.05
CA LEU A 117 1.63 -8.48 -1.15
C LEU A 117 2.11 -9.55 -0.15
N ASN A 118 1.18 -10.30 0.44
CA ASN A 118 1.50 -11.37 1.40
C ASN A 118 2.24 -12.55 0.74
N ASN A 119 2.05 -12.76 -0.58
CA ASN A 119 2.81 -13.73 -1.38
C ASN A 119 4.20 -13.23 -1.76
N GLY A 120 4.52 -11.95 -1.51
CA GLY A 120 5.77 -11.32 -1.90
C GLY A 120 5.75 -10.66 -3.28
N PHE A 121 4.56 -10.47 -3.87
CA PHE A 121 4.39 -9.77 -5.13
C PHE A 121 3.84 -8.37 -4.90
N ASP A 122 4.48 -7.39 -5.52
CA ASP A 122 3.98 -6.03 -5.58
C ASP A 122 3.30 -5.79 -6.93
N SER A 123 2.02 -5.41 -6.91
CA SER A 123 1.27 -5.05 -8.12
C SER A 123 1.60 -3.65 -8.65
N THR A 124 2.41 -2.90 -7.90
CA THR A 124 2.64 -1.47 -8.10
C THR A 124 4.01 -1.06 -7.57
N ILE A 125 4.55 0.05 -8.08
CA ILE A 125 5.80 0.62 -7.58
C ILE A 125 5.57 1.09 -6.14
N ASN A 126 6.40 0.60 -5.22
CA ASN A 126 6.40 1.01 -3.82
C ASN A 126 7.79 1.52 -3.40
N GLN A 127 7.87 2.18 -2.24
CA GLN A 127 9.12 2.74 -1.74
C GLN A 127 10.15 1.67 -1.39
N GLU A 128 9.75 0.47 -0.97
CA GLU A 128 10.68 -0.62 -0.64
C GLU A 128 11.38 -1.17 -1.89
N MET A 129 10.64 -1.39 -2.98
CA MET A 129 11.14 -1.81 -4.28
C MET A 129 12.12 -0.76 -4.82
N LEU A 130 11.76 0.53 -4.77
CA LEU A 130 12.64 1.61 -5.18
C LEU A 130 13.90 1.69 -4.32
N SER A 131 13.82 1.53 -3.00
CA SER A 131 14.99 1.49 -2.12
C SER A 131 15.88 0.26 -2.35
N LYS A 132 15.37 -0.83 -2.92
CA LYS A 132 16.19 -1.99 -3.31
C LYS A 132 16.98 -1.71 -4.59
N VAL A 133 16.37 -1.03 -5.56
CA VAL A 133 16.99 -0.68 -6.85
C VAL A 133 17.92 0.53 -6.72
N PHE A 134 17.54 1.51 -5.91
CA PHE A 134 18.26 2.75 -5.65
C PHE A 134 18.52 2.88 -4.13
N PRO A 135 19.60 2.26 -3.59
CA PRO A 135 19.85 2.16 -2.14
C PRO A 135 20.06 3.48 -1.40
N ASP A 136 20.36 4.51 -2.16
CA ASP A 136 20.51 5.91 -1.74
C ASP A 136 19.15 6.59 -1.47
N LEU A 137 18.06 6.08 -2.07
CA LEU A 137 16.69 6.47 -1.71
C LEU A 137 16.32 5.88 -0.36
N LYS A 138 16.51 6.65 0.72
CA LYS A 138 16.13 6.26 2.08
C LYS A 138 14.81 6.92 2.49
N VAL A 139 13.92 6.12 3.07
CA VAL A 139 12.75 6.66 3.78
C VAL A 139 13.28 7.51 4.94
N LYS A 140 13.14 8.84 4.85
CA LYS A 140 13.38 9.73 5.98
C LYS A 140 12.36 9.40 7.06
N LEU A 141 12.82 8.76 8.14
CA LEU A 141 11.98 8.48 9.30
C LEU A 141 11.57 9.80 9.94
N PRO A 142 10.33 9.91 10.46
CA PRO A 142 9.93 11.10 11.21
C PRO A 142 10.88 11.29 12.41
N PRO A 143 11.15 12.54 12.82
CA PRO A 143 12.01 12.83 13.96
C PRO A 143 11.56 12.02 15.20
N GLY A 144 12.49 11.26 15.79
CA GLY A 144 12.22 10.42 16.97
C GLY A 144 11.86 8.96 16.70
N ALA A 145 11.59 8.56 15.45
CA ALA A 145 11.34 7.15 15.12
C ALA A 145 12.66 6.36 15.03
N LYS A 146 12.96 5.53 16.03
CA LYS A 146 14.09 4.58 15.97
C LYS A 146 13.75 3.46 14.99
N ARG A 147 14.64 3.19 14.04
CA ARG A 147 14.57 2.02 13.16
C ARG A 147 14.56 0.78 14.06
N LYS A 148 13.46 0.00 14.09
CA LYS A 148 13.45 -1.28 14.82
C LYS A 148 14.58 -2.13 14.25
N LYS A 149 15.62 -2.41 15.05
CA LYS A 149 16.64 -3.40 14.69
C LYS A 149 15.88 -4.71 14.49
N LYS A 150 16.03 -5.33 13.32
CA LYS A 150 15.63 -6.73 13.15
C LYS A 150 16.43 -7.52 14.17
N ALA A 151 15.73 -8.18 15.10
CA ALA A 151 16.28 -9.23 15.94
C ALA A 151 16.51 -10.47 15.07
#